data_AF-A0A9Q5X4F1-F1
#
_entry.id   AF-A0A9Q5X4F1-F1
#
_cell.length_a   1.000
_cell.length_b   1.000
_cell.length_c   1.000
_cell.angle_alpha   90.00
_cell.angle_beta   90.00
_cell.angle_gamma   90.00
#
_symmetry.space_group_name_H-M   'P 1'
#
loop_
_entity.id
_entity.type
_entity.pdbx_description
1 polymer ?
#
loop_
_entity_poly.entity_id
_entity_poly.type
_entity_poly.pdbx_seq_one_letter_code
_entity_poly.pdbx_strand_id
1 'polypeptide(L)'
;MVILLKYECWKGSALEVKFVLGSIYFIITDEIGNFVYCVFSGSRAREFVKILTDNESTEILDRGGDLMRLQSFKGGGFGISINSKKMTKGFAMNQQQIQELIDFCQKIHKL
;
A
#
# COMPACT_ATOMS: atom_id res chain seq x y z
N MET A 1 10.43 -6.00 15.78
CA MET A 1 10.63 -6.63 14.45
C MET A 1 10.20 -5.64 13.39
N VAL A 2 10.98 -5.51 12.31
CA VAL A 2 10.63 -4.72 11.13
C VAL A 2 10.43 -5.68 9.97
N ILE A 3 9.29 -5.60 9.29
CA ILE A 3 9.04 -6.32 8.03
C ILE A 3 8.91 -5.27 6.94
N LEU A 4 9.53 -5.51 5.79
CA LEU A 4 9.57 -4.60 4.65
C LEU A 4 9.22 -5.35 3.36
N LEU A 5 8.37 -4.74 2.55
CA LEU A 5 8.23 -4.99 1.12
C LEU A 5 8.64 -3.73 0.37
N LYS A 6 9.34 -3.91 -0.75
CA LYS A 6 9.72 -2.81 -1.65
C LYS A 6 9.51 -3.24 -3.09
N TYR A 7 8.83 -2.39 -3.84
CA TYR A 7 8.60 -2.54 -5.26
C TYR A 7 9.13 -1.33 -5.99
N GLU A 8 9.79 -1.57 -7.12
CA GLU A 8 10.27 -0.51 -8.01
C GLU A 8 9.60 -0.68 -9.38
N CYS A 9 9.14 0.44 -9.94
CA CYS A 9 8.63 0.52 -11.28
C CYS A 9 9.77 0.94 -12.22
N TRP A 10 9.72 0.45 -13.46
CA TRP A 10 10.69 0.79 -14.52
C TRP A 10 10.84 2.30 -14.80
N LYS A 11 9.86 3.11 -14.39
CA LYS A 11 9.88 4.58 -14.50
C LYS A 11 10.55 5.28 -13.31
N GLY A 12 11.09 4.55 -12.33
CA GLY A 12 11.77 5.11 -11.16
C GLY A 12 10.87 5.41 -9.97
N SER A 13 9.55 5.18 -10.07
CA SER A 13 8.67 5.23 -8.91
C SER A 13 8.79 3.96 -8.06
N ALA A 14 8.60 4.08 -6.75
CA ALA A 14 8.70 2.97 -5.81
C ALA A 14 7.54 2.96 -4.82
N LEU A 15 7.15 1.76 -4.38
CA LEU A 15 6.25 1.53 -3.26
C LEU A 15 7.01 0.75 -2.18
N GLU A 16 7.07 1.31 -0.98
CA GLU A 16 7.56 0.64 0.21
C GLU A 16 6.41 0.41 1.19
N VAL A 17 6.29 -0.83 1.68
CA VAL A 17 5.33 -1.18 2.73
C VAL A 17 6.10 -1.72 3.94
N LYS A 18 5.98 -1.02 5.07
CA LYS A 18 6.74 -1.31 6.30
C LYS A 18 5.80 -1.62 7.46
N PHE A 19 6.16 -2.61 8.27
CA PHE A 19 5.52 -2.85 9.57
C PHE A 19 6.50 -2.55 10.70
N VAL A 20 6.18 -1.52 11.50
CA VAL A 20 7.02 -1.02 12.59
C VAL A 20 6.13 -0.64 13.77
N LEU A 21 6.43 -1.18 14.96
CA LEU A 21 5.74 -0.85 16.22
C LEU A 21 4.21 -0.89 16.11
N GLY A 22 3.67 -1.98 15.56
CA GLY A 22 2.21 -2.16 15.44
C GLY A 22 1.53 -1.28 14.41
N SER A 23 2.29 -0.65 13.50
CA SER A 23 1.77 0.24 12.46
C SER A 23 2.28 -0.18 11.07
N ILE A 24 1.41 -0.09 10.07
CA ILE A 24 1.69 -0.37 8.66
C ILE A 24 1.87 0.98 7.95
N TYR A 25 3.01 1.17 7.30
CA TYR A 25 3.33 2.36 6.52
C TYR A 25 3.29 1.99 5.06
N PHE A 26 2.52 2.72 4.27
CA PHE A 26 2.59 2.70 2.81
C PHE A 26 3.29 3.98 2.37
N ILE A 27 4.38 3.87 1.61
CA ILE A 27 5.20 5.00 1.18
C ILE A 27 5.36 4.90 -0.33
N ILE A 28 4.93 5.93 -1.06
CA ILE A 28 5.13 6.02 -2.50
C ILE A 28 6.13 7.12 -2.79
N THR A 29 7.22 6.77 -3.47
CA THR A 29 8.27 7.70 -3.90
C THR A 29 8.23 7.83 -5.42
N ASP A 30 8.36 9.04 -5.96
CA ASP A 30 8.48 9.28 -7.40
C ASP A 30 9.94 9.26 -7.87
N GLU A 31 10.14 9.38 -9.18
CA GLU A 31 11.45 9.40 -9.85
C GLU A 31 12.40 10.53 -9.38
N ILE A 32 11.87 11.61 -8.78
CA ILE A 32 12.66 12.77 -8.31
C ILE A 32 12.96 12.64 -6.81
N GLY A 33 12.42 11.60 -6.14
CA GLY A 33 12.61 11.34 -4.71
C GLY A 33 11.59 12.02 -3.79
N ASN A 34 10.55 12.66 -4.35
CA ASN A 34 9.45 13.13 -3.52
C ASN A 34 8.62 11.94 -3.08
N PHE A 35 8.09 11.97 -1.85
CA PHE A 35 7.29 10.89 -1.32
C PHE A 35 6.00 11.36 -0.66
N VAL A 36 5.02 10.47 -0.64
CA VAL A 36 3.81 10.56 0.18
C VAL A 36 3.68 9.26 0.98
N TYR A 37 2.99 9.32 2.11
CA TYR A 37 2.76 8.12 2.90
C TYR A 37 1.41 8.14 3.62
N CYS A 38 0.93 6.95 3.95
CA CYS A 38 -0.19 6.74 4.88
C CYS A 38 0.23 5.78 5.98
N VAL A 39 -0.30 5.97 7.18
CA VAL A 39 -0.04 5.13 8.35
C VAL A 39 -1.32 4.50 8.87
N PHE A 40 -1.34 3.17 8.91
CA PHE A 40 -2.46 2.38 9.40
C PHE A 40 -2.07 1.59 10.65
N SER A 41 -3.07 1.23 11.45
CA SER A 41 -2.87 0.26 12.53
C SER A 41 -2.58 -1.12 11.97
N GLY A 42 -1.67 -1.87 12.61
CA GLY A 42 -1.41 -3.28 12.31
C GLY A 42 -2.66 -4.15 12.35
N SER A 43 -3.61 -3.83 13.22
CA SER A 43 -4.91 -4.51 13.32
C SER A 43 -5.76 -4.43 12.05
N ARG A 44 -5.48 -3.47 11.15
CA ARG A 44 -6.16 -3.33 9.85
C ARG A 44 -5.59 -4.27 8.77
N ALA A 45 -4.55 -5.06 9.07
CA ALA A 45 -3.96 -5.99 8.10
C ALA A 45 -5.01 -6.91 7.42
N ARG A 46 -6.02 -7.39 8.17
CA ARG A 46 -7.12 -8.20 7.61
C ARG A 46 -7.97 -7.46 6.60
N GLU A 47 -8.21 -6.18 6.83
CA GLU A 47 -8.97 -5.33 5.91
C GLU A 47 -8.25 -5.21 4.57
N PHE A 48 -6.93 -5.01 4.59
CA PHE A 48 -6.11 -4.98 3.36
C PHE A 48 -6.15 -6.30 2.61
N VAL A 49 -6.04 -7.44 3.31
CA VAL A 49 -6.16 -8.76 2.67
C VAL A 49 -7.50 -8.89 1.96
N LYS A 50 -8.60 -8.50 2.63
CA LYS A 50 -9.94 -8.54 2.04
C LYS A 50 -10.03 -7.68 0.77
N ILE A 51 -9.61 -6.42 0.85
CA ILE A 51 -9.67 -5.48 -0.29
C ILE A 51 -8.89 -6.02 -1.50
N LEU A 52 -7.67 -6.49 -1.25
CA LEU A 52 -6.80 -7.01 -2.31
C LEU A 52 -7.33 -8.32 -2.92
N THR A 53 -8.00 -9.16 -2.13
CA THR A 53 -8.57 -10.44 -2.61
C THR A 53 -9.86 -10.23 -3.39
N ASP A 54 -10.74 -9.36 -2.89
CA ASP A 54 -12.06 -9.12 -3.49
C ASP A 54 -11.98 -8.22 -4.75
N ASN A 55 -10.78 -7.72 -5.09
CA ASN A 55 -10.52 -6.78 -6.19
C ASN A 55 -11.40 -5.52 -6.12
N GLU A 56 -11.79 -5.11 -4.91
CA GLU A 56 -12.67 -3.97 -4.68
C GLU A 56 -11.92 -2.65 -4.89
N SER A 57 -12.63 -1.67 -5.46
CA SER A 57 -12.19 -0.28 -5.44
C SER A 57 -12.69 0.35 -4.16
N THR A 58 -11.78 0.84 -3.32
CA THR A 58 -12.13 1.43 -2.03
C THR A 58 -11.23 2.60 -1.67
N GLU A 59 -11.69 3.41 -0.73
CA GLU A 59 -10.97 4.53 -0.16
C GLU A 59 -10.93 4.38 1.36
N ILE A 60 -9.75 4.56 1.94
CA ILE A 60 -9.55 4.46 3.37
C ILE A 60 -8.75 5.63 3.89
N LEU A 61 -9.15 6.12 5.07
CA LEU A 61 -8.42 7.16 5.79
C LEU A 61 -7.38 6.52 6.69
N ASP A 62 -6.19 7.13 6.72
CA ASP A 62 -5.10 6.76 7.61
C ASP A 62 -5.26 7.41 9.00
N ARG A 63 -4.29 7.20 9.91
CA ARG A 63 -4.33 7.79 11.26
C ARG A 63 -4.25 9.32 11.28
N GLY A 64 -3.67 9.93 10.25
CA GLY A 64 -3.55 11.39 10.10
C GLY A 64 -4.71 12.02 9.33
N GLY A 65 -5.64 11.23 8.80
CA GLY A 65 -6.73 11.69 7.94
C GLY A 65 -6.35 11.84 6.46
N ASP A 66 -5.17 11.37 6.07
CA ASP A 66 -4.79 11.29 4.66
C ASP A 66 -5.52 10.12 3.98
N LEU A 67 -5.86 10.29 2.70
CA LEU A 67 -6.69 9.34 1.95
C LEU A 67 -5.81 8.41 1.12
N MET A 68 -6.00 7.10 1.28
CA MET A 68 -5.46 6.09 0.37
C MET A 68 -6.59 5.44 -0.41
N ARG A 69 -6.49 5.46 -1.74
CA ARG A 69 -7.38 4.73 -2.65
C ARG A 69 -6.69 3.47 -3.16
N LEU A 70 -7.46 2.39 -3.15
CA LEU A 70 -7.10 1.04 -3.60
C LEU A 70 -8.04 0.71 -4.75
N GLN A 71 -7.53 0.33 -5.91
CA GLN A 71 -8.36 0.10 -7.10
C GLN A 71 -7.81 -0.99 -8.01
N SER A 72 -8.65 -1.97 -8.38
CA SER A 72 -8.30 -2.97 -9.39
C SER A 72 -8.34 -2.39 -10.82
N PHE A 73 -7.45 -2.89 -11.68
CA PHE A 73 -7.41 -2.53 -13.11
C PHE A 73 -8.02 -3.63 -13.98
N LYS A 74 -8.67 -3.23 -15.09
CA LYS A 74 -9.02 -4.18 -16.16
C LYS A 74 -7.74 -4.80 -16.72
N GLY A 75 -7.59 -6.11 -16.59
CA GLY A 75 -6.39 -6.86 -17.01
C GLY A 75 -5.59 -7.49 -15.86
N GLY A 76 -6.04 -7.40 -14.60
CA GLY A 76 -5.49 -8.18 -13.50
C GLY A 76 -4.37 -7.50 -12.71
N GLY A 77 -4.38 -6.18 -12.57
CA GLY A 77 -3.47 -5.44 -11.69
C GLY A 77 -4.21 -4.65 -10.62
N PHE A 78 -3.47 -3.97 -9.75
CA PHE A 78 -4.04 -3.20 -8.65
C PHE A 78 -3.27 -1.90 -8.41
N GLY A 79 -3.96 -0.79 -8.28
CA GLY A 79 -3.41 0.53 -8.02
C GLY A 79 -3.57 0.94 -6.56
N ILE A 80 -2.52 1.51 -5.99
CA ILE A 80 -2.59 2.30 -4.76
C ILE A 80 -2.38 3.75 -5.15
N SER A 81 -3.20 4.66 -4.66
CA SER A 81 -2.90 6.09 -4.67
C SER A 81 -3.08 6.71 -3.30
N ILE A 82 -2.16 7.58 -2.92
CA ILE A 82 -2.17 8.29 -1.65
C ILE A 82 -2.31 9.78 -1.96
N ASN A 83 -3.29 10.42 -1.33
CA ASN A 83 -3.45 11.86 -1.31
C ASN A 83 -3.12 12.37 0.10
N SER A 84 -1.98 13.04 0.22
CA SER A 84 -1.48 13.62 1.47
C SER A 84 -0.95 15.01 1.21
N LYS A 85 -1.32 15.98 2.05
CA LYS A 85 -0.80 17.37 2.01
C LYS A 85 -0.81 18.03 0.61
N LYS A 86 -1.90 17.84 -0.15
CA LYS A 86 -2.08 18.34 -1.54
C LYS A 86 -1.17 17.68 -2.58
N MET A 87 -0.54 16.56 -2.24
CA MET A 87 0.24 15.75 -3.17
C MET A 87 -0.42 14.39 -3.34
N THR A 88 -0.66 14.02 -4.60
CA THR A 88 -1.18 12.70 -4.95
C THR A 88 -0.09 11.91 -5.66
N LYS A 89 0.22 10.71 -5.15
CA LYS A 89 1.08 9.76 -5.87
C LYS A 89 0.39 8.41 -5.95
N GLY A 90 0.71 7.67 -7.00
CA GLY A 90 0.18 6.33 -7.22
C GLY A 90 1.25 5.34 -7.60
N PHE A 91 0.96 4.08 -7.32
CA PHE A 91 1.77 2.94 -7.70
C PHE A 91 0.86 1.83 -8.24
N ALA A 92 1.23 1.27 -9.39
CA ALA A 92 0.52 0.14 -9.99
C ALA A 92 1.28 -1.15 -9.68
N MET A 93 0.56 -2.14 -9.17
CA MET A 93 1.06 -3.47 -8.83
C MET A 93 0.55 -4.50 -9.84
N ASN A 94 1.42 -5.45 -10.17
CA ASN A 94 1.05 -6.66 -10.92
C ASN A 94 0.53 -7.76 -9.96
N GLN A 95 0.05 -8.88 -10.51
CA GLN A 95 -0.50 -9.99 -9.72
C GLN A 95 0.49 -10.56 -8.68
N GLN A 96 1.77 -10.67 -9.03
CA GLN A 96 2.78 -11.16 -8.11
C GLN A 96 2.94 -10.22 -6.92
N GLN A 97 3.08 -8.92 -7.16
CA GLN A 97 3.22 -7.90 -6.10
C GLN A 97 1.98 -7.79 -5.21
N ILE A 98 0.78 -8.02 -5.78
CA ILE A 98 -0.46 -8.10 -5.01
C ILE A 98 -0.42 -9.30 -4.07
N GLN A 99 -0.01 -10.48 -4.55
CA GLN A 99 0.09 -11.68 -3.73
C GLN A 99 1.14 -11.52 -2.62
N GLU A 100 2.30 -10.94 -2.92
CA GLU A 100 3.34 -10.66 -1.92
C GLU A 100 2.82 -9.69 -0.83
N LEU A 101 2.03 -8.67 -1.22
CA LEU A 101 1.41 -7.74 -0.28
C LEU A 101 0.33 -8.41 0.59
N ILE A 102 -0.44 -9.34 0.02
CA ILE A 102 -1.40 -10.16 0.77
C ILE A 102 -0.67 -11.00 1.82
N ASP A 103 0.38 -11.73 1.41
CA ASP A 103 1.16 -12.60 2.30
C ASP A 103 1.82 -11.80 3.42
N PHE A 104 2.30 -10.59 3.11
CA PHE A 104 2.82 -9.66 4.10
C PHE A 104 1.78 -9.23 5.11
N CYS A 105 0.57 -8.84 4.67
CA CYS A 105 -0.52 -8.47 5.57
C CYS A 105 -0.97 -9.67 6.43
N GLN A 106 -1.05 -10.87 5.84
CA GLN A 106 -1.37 -12.10 6.57
C GLN A 106 -0.31 -12.43 7.63
N LYS A 107 0.98 -12.20 7.33
CA LYS A 107 2.07 -12.37 8.29
C LYS A 107 1.93 -11.40 9.46
N ILE A 108 1.62 -10.13 9.20
CA ILE A 108 1.39 -9.12 10.25
C ILE A 108 0.22 -9.50 11.15
N HIS A 109 -0.87 -10.00 10.57
CA HIS A 109 -2.04 -10.44 11.33
C HIS A 109 -1.72 -11.56 12.35
N LYS A 110 -0.68 -12.37 12.10
CA LYS A 110 -0.27 -13.47 12.99
C LYS A 110 0.68 -13.04 14.12
N LEU A 111 1.11 -11.77 14.17
CA LEU A 111 2.00 -11.21 15.18
C LEU A 111 1.23 -10.57 16.33
#